data_AF-A0A816K829-F1
#
_entry.id   AF-A0A816K829-F1
#
_cell.length_a   1.000
_cell.length_b   1.000
_cell.length_c   1.000
_cell.angle_alpha   90.00
_cell.angle_beta   90.00
_cell.angle_gamma   90.00
#
_symmetry.space_group_name_H-M   'P 1'
#
loop_
_entity.id
_entity.type
_entity.pdbx_description
1 polymer ?
#
loop_
_entity_poly.entity_id
_entity_poly.type
_entity_poly.pdbx_seq_one_letter_code
_entity_poly.pdbx_strand_id
1 'polypeptide(L)'
;MMEFAFLSMIVLFVSSLHVYVREVFFYGRRCENSKSEIDVNVDGETFEQTTAIFIHFITAFENVQHQRITTPEKMKYDESTIEPFVTHSFHIVIGELLNKSYYLLVSRDASIESEYIQTEFLPNHRCIFVRELLIKTFRSYPRLRRIKYYPLLCRQSQQLKCFYDENYMCICD
;
A
#
# COMPACT_ATOMS: atom_id res chain seq x y z
N MET A 1 8.01 -8.63 -10.15
CA MET A 1 6.97 -8.62 -11.19
C MET A 1 5.94 -9.62 -10.71
N MET A 2 4.73 -9.17 -10.44
CA MET A 2 3.82 -9.92 -9.58
C MET A 2 2.37 -9.44 -9.73
N GLU A 3 1.45 -10.39 -9.64
CA GLU A 3 0.03 -10.30 -10.00
C GLU A 3 -0.89 -10.55 -8.78
N PHE A 4 -2.10 -9.97 -8.79
CA PHE A 4 -3.12 -10.02 -7.72
C PHE A 4 -4.55 -10.14 -8.31
N ALA A 5 -5.54 -10.61 -7.52
CA ALA A 5 -6.98 -10.66 -7.83
C ALA A 5 -7.82 -10.43 -6.54
N PHE A 6 -8.97 -9.71 -6.62
CA PHE A 6 -9.78 -9.20 -5.47
C PHE A 6 -11.33 -9.28 -5.66
N LEU A 7 -12.11 -9.24 -4.56
CA LEU A 7 -13.60 -9.33 -4.52
C LEU A 7 -14.24 -8.49 -3.36
N SER A 8 -15.12 -7.54 -3.72
CA SER A 8 -15.62 -6.38 -2.93
C SER A 8 -16.75 -6.58 -1.88
N MET A 9 -16.82 -5.71 -0.84
CA MET A 9 -18.05 -4.96 -0.42
C MET A 9 -17.86 -3.82 0.64
N ILE A 10 -18.70 -2.77 0.54
CA ILE A 10 -18.65 -1.40 1.12
C ILE A 10 -19.65 -1.18 2.29
N VAL A 11 -19.35 -0.31 3.29
CA VAL A 11 -20.35 0.56 4.02
C VAL A 11 -19.71 1.86 4.58
N LEU A 12 -20.45 3.00 4.51
CA LEU A 12 -20.14 4.41 4.89
C LEU A 12 -20.53 4.79 6.34
N PHE A 13 -19.95 5.86 6.95
CA PHE A 13 -20.63 6.80 7.89
C PHE A 13 -19.82 8.11 8.17
N VAL A 14 -20.51 9.17 8.63
CA VAL A 14 -20.19 10.63 8.61
C VAL A 14 -20.05 11.24 10.03
N SER A 15 -19.18 12.26 10.25
CA SER A 15 -19.49 13.62 10.83
C SER A 15 -18.40 14.32 11.69
N SER A 16 -18.15 15.62 11.39
CA SER A 16 -17.93 16.79 12.30
C SER A 16 -16.78 17.75 11.89
N LEU A 17 -17.10 19.05 11.88
CA LEU A 17 -16.34 20.18 11.30
C LEU A 17 -15.10 20.60 12.13
N HIS A 18 -13.92 20.59 11.50
CA HIS A 18 -12.83 21.55 11.73
C HIS A 18 -12.58 22.24 10.39
N VAL A 19 -12.53 23.58 10.36
CA VAL A 19 -12.20 24.32 9.12
C VAL A 19 -10.68 24.30 8.97
N TYR A 20 -10.19 23.27 8.29
CA TYR A 20 -8.81 23.20 7.82
C TYR A 20 -8.72 23.94 6.47
N VAL A 21 -7.94 25.01 6.38
CA VAL A 21 -7.63 25.61 5.08
C VAL A 21 -6.61 24.71 4.42
N ARG A 22 -7.09 23.90 3.48
CA ARG A 22 -6.33 22.85 2.80
C ARG A 22 -5.84 23.37 1.45
N GLU A 23 -4.54 23.26 1.17
CA GLU A 23 -3.97 23.64 -0.13
C GLU A 23 -4.35 22.59 -1.18
N VAL A 24 -5.45 22.83 -1.90
CA VAL A 24 -5.87 21.96 -3.00
C VAL A 24 -5.08 22.31 -4.25
N PHE A 25 -4.19 21.41 -4.66
CA PHE A 25 -3.43 21.56 -5.89
C PHE A 25 -4.20 20.93 -7.07
N PHE A 26 -4.25 21.65 -8.20
CA PHE A 26 -4.93 21.22 -9.41
C PHE A 26 -3.95 20.99 -10.57
N TYR A 27 -4.33 20.15 -11.55
CA TYR A 27 -3.59 19.88 -12.78
C TYR A 27 -4.52 19.70 -13.98
N GLY A 28 -3.96 19.68 -15.20
CA GLY A 28 -4.72 19.68 -16.46
C GLY A 28 -4.54 20.98 -17.24
N ARG A 29 -5.00 21.03 -18.50
CA ARG A 29 -4.81 22.23 -19.35
C ARG A 29 -5.56 23.46 -18.82
N ARG A 30 -6.60 23.22 -18.01
CA ARG A 30 -7.45 24.22 -17.38
C ARG A 30 -7.45 24.07 -15.86
N CYS A 31 -6.48 23.36 -15.28
CA CYS A 31 -6.46 23.02 -13.86
C CYS A 31 -7.78 22.35 -13.40
N GLU A 32 -8.36 21.53 -14.27
CA GLU A 32 -9.68 20.92 -14.09
C GLU A 32 -9.66 19.71 -13.15
N ASN A 33 -8.50 19.09 -12.94
CA ASN A 33 -8.37 17.88 -12.13
C ASN A 33 -7.75 18.25 -10.77
N SER A 34 -8.46 17.92 -9.68
CA SER A 34 -7.88 17.96 -8.33
C SER A 34 -6.85 16.83 -8.17
N LYS A 35 -5.91 16.98 -7.24
CA LYS A 35 -4.88 15.97 -6.94
C LYS A 35 -5.31 15.08 -5.78
N SER A 36 -4.88 13.81 -5.80
CA SER A 36 -4.96 12.95 -4.62
C SER A 36 -3.88 13.36 -3.63
N GLU A 37 -4.26 13.52 -2.38
CA GLU A 37 -3.36 13.80 -1.26
C GLU A 37 -3.51 12.63 -0.30
N ILE A 38 -2.39 12.01 0.06
CA ILE A 38 -2.40 10.88 0.98
C ILE A 38 -1.64 11.29 2.22
N ASP A 39 -2.30 11.27 3.37
CA ASP A 39 -1.65 11.50 4.64
C ASP A 39 -1.30 10.15 5.23
N VAL A 40 -0.02 9.84 5.28
CA VAL A 40 0.46 8.61 5.92
C VAL A 40 1.00 8.94 7.29
N ASN A 41 0.26 8.58 8.33
CA ASN A 41 0.75 8.69 9.70
C ASN A 41 1.75 7.58 10.01
N VAL A 42 2.72 7.90 10.84
CA VAL A 42 3.83 7.04 11.19
C VAL A 42 3.98 7.07 12.71
N ASP A 43 3.63 5.97 13.35
CA ASP A 43 3.74 5.85 14.81
C ASP A 43 5.21 5.65 15.25
N GLY A 44 5.58 6.31 16.34
CA GLY A 44 6.96 6.70 16.67
C GLY A 44 7.90 5.55 17.03
N GLU A 45 7.41 4.47 17.65
CA GLU A 45 8.31 3.44 18.21
C GLU A 45 8.98 2.54 17.14
N THR A 46 8.41 2.42 15.94
CA THR A 46 8.98 1.57 14.87
C THR A 46 9.94 2.33 13.95
N PHE A 47 10.01 3.66 14.05
CA PHE A 47 10.54 4.53 12.99
C PHE A 47 11.73 5.42 13.37
N GLU A 48 12.26 5.31 14.59
CA GLU A 48 13.35 6.16 15.12
C GLU A 48 14.65 6.20 14.27
N GLN A 49 14.77 5.39 13.21
CA GLN A 49 15.96 5.31 12.35
C GLN A 49 15.67 5.47 10.84
N THR A 50 14.42 5.75 10.43
CA THR A 50 14.07 5.80 9.01
C THR A 50 14.13 7.24 8.48
N THR A 51 15.17 7.57 7.73
CA THR A 51 15.34 8.92 7.13
C THR A 51 14.57 9.11 5.82
N ALA A 52 14.18 8.01 5.19
CA ALA A 52 13.42 8.02 3.94
C ALA A 52 12.51 6.80 3.84
N ILE A 53 11.35 7.01 3.22
CA ILE A 53 10.33 5.98 2.94
C ILE A 53 10.06 6.01 1.45
N PHE A 54 9.81 4.86 0.85
CA PHE A 54 9.34 4.79 -0.53
C PHE A 54 7.85 4.46 -0.54
N ILE A 55 7.08 5.27 -1.25
CA ILE A 55 5.66 5.04 -1.46
C ILE A 55 5.46 4.54 -2.88
N HIS A 56 4.94 3.31 -3.01
CA HIS A 56 4.66 2.68 -4.30
C HIS A 56 3.17 2.76 -4.59
N PHE A 57 2.82 3.49 -5.64
CA PHE A 57 1.47 3.54 -6.20
C PHE A 57 1.37 2.52 -7.31
N ILE A 58 0.40 1.61 -7.21
CA ILE A 58 0.21 0.53 -8.18
C ILE A 58 -1.18 0.65 -8.80
N THR A 59 -1.21 0.64 -10.12
CA THR A 59 -2.44 0.60 -10.92
C THR A 59 -2.64 -0.81 -11.44
N ALA A 60 -3.74 -1.45 -11.05
CA ALA A 60 -4.09 -2.80 -11.46
C ALA A 60 -5.41 -2.77 -12.25
N PHE A 61 -5.33 -2.87 -13.57
CA PHE A 61 -6.50 -3.01 -14.44
C PHE A 61 -6.49 -4.41 -15.07
N GLU A 62 -7.67 -5.00 -15.26
CA GLU A 62 -7.80 -6.28 -15.94
C GLU A 62 -7.19 -6.20 -17.35
N ASN A 63 -6.39 -7.21 -17.72
CA ASN A 63 -5.78 -7.36 -19.06
C ASN A 63 -4.79 -6.27 -19.50
N VAL A 64 -4.35 -5.40 -18.58
CA VAL A 64 -3.30 -4.41 -18.84
C VAL A 64 -2.13 -4.66 -17.90
N GLN A 65 -0.91 -4.45 -18.37
CA GLN A 65 0.26 -4.52 -17.52
C GLN A 65 0.14 -3.52 -16.38
N HIS A 66 0.24 -4.00 -15.14
CA HIS A 66 0.20 -3.15 -13.96
C HIS A 66 1.28 -2.07 -14.03
N GLN A 67 0.87 -0.83 -13.77
CA GLN A 67 1.79 0.30 -13.69
C GLN A 67 2.19 0.53 -12.25
N ARG A 68 3.45 0.91 -12.04
CA ARG A 68 3.97 1.23 -10.71
C ARG A 68 4.73 2.55 -10.77
N ILE A 69 4.29 3.49 -9.95
CA ILE A 69 5.00 4.73 -9.68
C ILE A 69 5.59 4.62 -8.27
N THR A 70 6.79 5.13 -8.07
CA THR A 70 7.46 5.10 -6.76
C THR A 70 7.96 6.49 -6.44
N THR A 71 7.49 7.02 -5.32
CA THR A 71 7.87 8.35 -4.83
C THR A 71 8.69 8.17 -3.55
N PRO A 72 9.94 8.65 -3.52
CA PRO A 72 10.73 8.69 -2.30
C PRO A 72 10.29 9.88 -1.45
N GLU A 73 9.85 9.61 -0.23
CA GLU A 73 9.48 10.60 0.77
C GLU A 73 10.57 10.70 1.84
N LYS A 74 10.92 11.93 2.21
CA LYS A 74 11.85 12.18 3.31
C LYS A 74 11.07 12.37 4.60
N MET A 75 11.49 11.71 5.67
CA MET A 75 10.95 11.98 6.99
C MET A 75 11.68 13.16 7.63
N LYS A 76 10.92 14.16 8.08
CA LYS A 76 11.45 15.20 8.96
C LYS A 76 11.40 14.69 10.40
N TYR A 77 12.37 15.09 11.21
CA TYR A 77 12.56 14.59 12.57
C TYR A 77 11.36 14.84 13.51
N ASP A 78 10.52 15.85 13.20
CA ASP A 78 9.39 16.27 14.04
C ASP A 78 8.01 16.10 13.35
N GLU A 79 7.95 15.48 12.16
CA GLU A 79 6.69 15.25 11.43
C GLU A 79 6.33 13.77 11.47
N SER A 80 5.17 13.44 12.03
CA SER A 80 4.65 12.06 12.03
C SER A 80 3.85 11.71 10.77
N THR A 81 3.62 12.70 9.90
CA THR A 81 2.79 12.55 8.70
C THR A 81 3.64 12.86 7.46
N ILE A 82 3.53 12.01 6.44
CA ILE A 82 4.07 12.28 5.11
C ILE A 82 2.91 12.46 4.13
N GLU A 83 3.10 13.33 3.14
CA GLU A 83 2.09 13.72 2.16
C GLU A 83 2.54 13.37 0.73
N PRO A 84 2.69 12.08 0.39
CA PRO A 84 3.11 11.68 -0.94
C PRO A 84 2.10 12.09 -2.01
N PHE A 85 2.63 12.71 -3.07
CA PHE A 85 1.86 13.22 -4.19
C PHE A 85 1.79 12.23 -5.36
N VAL A 86 0.59 12.10 -5.95
CA VAL A 86 0.38 11.33 -7.18
C VAL A 86 -0.70 11.96 -8.07
N THR A 87 -0.45 12.03 -9.38
CA THR A 87 -1.41 12.54 -10.39
C THR A 87 -2.15 11.46 -11.14
N HIS A 88 -1.78 10.20 -10.94
CA HIS A 88 -2.33 9.07 -11.69
C HIS A 88 -3.29 8.29 -10.80
N SER A 89 -4.31 7.70 -11.40
CA SER A 89 -5.18 6.76 -10.71
C SER A 89 -4.38 5.55 -10.22
N PHE A 90 -4.68 5.06 -9.02
CA PHE A 90 -4.05 3.88 -8.42
C PHE A 90 -5.09 3.06 -7.67
N HIS A 91 -4.76 1.79 -7.41
CA HIS A 91 -5.62 0.86 -6.67
C HIS A 91 -4.98 0.49 -5.33
N ILE A 92 -3.65 0.40 -5.33
CA ILE A 92 -2.88 -0.11 -4.20
C ILE A 92 -1.77 0.90 -3.88
N VAL A 93 -1.53 1.11 -2.58
CA VAL A 93 -0.39 1.88 -2.06
C VAL A 93 0.39 1.00 -1.09
N ILE A 94 1.69 0.88 -1.33
CA ILE A 94 2.63 0.13 -0.48
C ILE A 94 3.69 1.09 0.05
N GLY A 95 3.89 1.09 1.36
CA GLY A 95 5.02 1.75 1.99
C GLY A 95 6.21 0.78 2.11
N GLU A 96 7.39 1.20 1.67
CA GLU A 96 8.66 0.48 1.84
C GLU A 96 9.60 1.31 2.72
N LEU A 97 10.10 0.67 3.78
CA LEU A 97 11.12 1.25 4.65
C LEU A 97 12.53 0.87 4.18
N LEU A 98 13.55 1.63 4.61
CA LEU A 98 14.96 1.38 4.25
C LEU A 98 15.44 -0.05 4.58
N ASN A 99 14.89 -0.66 5.62
CA ASN A 99 15.20 -2.04 6.01
C ASN A 99 14.45 -3.11 5.19
N LYS A 100 13.83 -2.73 4.06
CA LYS A 100 13.00 -3.60 3.21
C LYS A 100 11.79 -4.21 3.94
N SER A 101 11.27 -3.51 4.94
CA SER A 101 9.96 -3.80 5.50
C SER A 101 8.89 -3.16 4.62
N TYR A 102 7.87 -3.94 4.29
CA TYR A 102 6.77 -3.54 3.42
C TYR A 102 5.49 -3.43 4.22
N TYR A 103 4.67 -2.43 3.93
CA TYR A 103 3.39 -2.19 4.58
C TYR A 103 2.33 -1.94 3.52
N LEU A 104 1.19 -2.60 3.65
CA LEU A 104 0.02 -2.30 2.84
C LEU A 104 -0.71 -1.10 3.44
N LEU A 105 -0.66 0.04 2.76
CA LEU A 105 -1.30 1.27 3.23
C LEU A 105 -2.73 1.38 2.67
N VAL A 106 -2.88 1.11 1.38
CA VAL A 106 -4.18 1.20 0.69
C VAL A 106 -4.33 0.03 -0.25
N SER A 107 -5.53 -0.56 -0.31
CA SER A 107 -5.95 -1.52 -1.34
C SER A 107 -7.43 -1.29 -1.62
N ARG A 108 -7.78 -0.98 -2.87
CA ARG A 108 -9.16 -0.81 -3.32
C ARG A 108 -9.37 -1.42 -4.70
N ASP A 109 -10.56 -1.98 -4.92
CA ASP A 109 -10.95 -2.57 -6.20
C ASP A 109 -11.19 -1.52 -7.28
N ALA A 110 -11.76 -0.38 -6.88
CA ALA A 110 -11.96 0.76 -7.76
C ALA A 110 -10.69 1.61 -7.79
N SER A 111 -10.32 2.07 -8.98
CA SER A 111 -9.24 3.03 -9.14
C SER A 111 -9.59 4.31 -8.38
N ILE A 112 -8.66 4.76 -7.55
CA ILE A 112 -8.79 5.99 -6.78
C ILE A 112 -8.36 7.13 -7.69
N GLU A 113 -9.32 7.99 -8.01
CA GLU A 113 -9.10 9.23 -8.74
C GLU A 113 -9.27 10.42 -7.79
N SER A 114 -8.20 11.19 -7.61
CA SER A 114 -8.27 12.48 -6.93
C SER A 114 -9.01 12.47 -5.58
N GLU A 115 -8.57 11.62 -4.64
CA GLU A 115 -9.18 11.50 -3.31
C GLU A 115 -8.15 11.84 -2.22
N TYR A 116 -8.66 12.34 -1.09
CA TYR A 116 -7.89 12.39 0.14
C TYR A 116 -7.87 11.03 0.82
N ILE A 117 -6.70 10.49 1.10
CA ILE A 117 -6.59 9.20 1.78
C ILE A 117 -5.73 9.37 3.03
N GLN A 118 -6.32 9.19 4.20
CA GLN A 118 -5.57 9.06 5.43
C GLN A 118 -5.27 7.58 5.69
N THR A 119 -4.01 7.24 5.93
CA THR A 119 -3.53 5.88 6.21
C THR A 119 -2.38 5.92 7.21
N GLU A 120 -1.96 4.77 7.72
CA GLU A 120 -0.91 4.70 8.73
C GLU A 120 -0.04 3.45 8.57
N PHE A 121 1.23 3.56 8.98
CA PHE A 121 2.13 2.42 9.13
C PHE A 121 1.81 1.58 10.37
N LEU A 122 0.72 0.82 10.31
CA LEU A 122 0.33 -0.05 11.40
C LEU A 122 1.10 -1.39 11.38
N PRO A 123 1.53 -1.94 12.53
CA PRO A 123 2.24 -3.22 12.60
C PRO A 123 1.47 -4.40 11.97
N ASN A 124 0.14 -4.41 12.08
CA ASN A 124 -0.73 -5.44 11.49
C ASN A 124 -0.85 -5.32 9.95
N HIS A 125 -0.47 -4.19 9.37
CA HIS A 125 -0.44 -3.98 7.91
C HIS A 125 0.91 -4.35 7.29
N ARG A 126 1.88 -4.76 8.11
CA ARG A 126 3.20 -5.21 7.65
C ARG A 126 3.06 -6.48 6.81
N CYS A 127 3.58 -6.44 5.59
CA CYS A 127 3.65 -7.60 4.71
C CYS A 127 4.77 -8.53 5.15
N ILE A 128 4.42 -9.80 5.42
CA ILE A 128 5.34 -10.80 5.95
C ILE A 128 6.09 -11.48 4.81
N PHE A 129 7.36 -11.88 5.03
CA PHE A 129 8.06 -12.68 4.03
C PHE A 129 7.46 -14.10 3.97
N VAL A 130 7.16 -14.61 2.77
CA VAL A 130 6.42 -15.87 2.58
C VAL A 130 7.08 -17.06 3.28
N ARG A 131 8.42 -17.05 3.42
CA ARG A 131 9.15 -18.13 4.07
C ARG A 131 8.83 -18.21 5.56
N GLU A 132 8.39 -17.12 6.18
CA GLU A 132 7.96 -17.14 7.58
C GLU A 132 6.59 -17.83 7.73
N LEU A 133 5.73 -17.67 6.72
CA LEU A 133 4.37 -18.22 6.69
C LEU A 133 4.31 -19.70 6.28
N LEU A 134 5.22 -20.14 5.41
CA LEU A 134 5.21 -21.51 4.89
C LEU A 134 5.76 -22.51 5.92
N ILE A 135 5.14 -23.69 6.01
CA ILE A 135 5.69 -24.86 6.72
C ILE A 135 7.07 -25.19 6.12
N LYS A 136 8.01 -25.68 6.95
CA LYS A 136 9.41 -25.99 6.56
C LYS A 136 9.54 -26.70 5.21
N THR A 137 8.68 -27.67 4.93
CA THR A 137 8.69 -28.45 3.68
C THR A 137 8.45 -27.61 2.43
N PHE A 138 7.60 -26.59 2.50
CA PHE A 138 7.26 -25.74 1.35
C PHE A 138 8.28 -24.61 1.13
N ARG A 139 9.05 -24.24 2.17
CA ARG A 139 10.09 -23.20 2.08
C ARG A 139 11.18 -23.56 1.06
N SER A 140 11.50 -24.85 0.93
CA SER A 140 12.53 -25.34 0.01
C SER A 140 12.04 -25.52 -1.43
N TYR A 141 10.73 -25.39 -1.67
CA TYR A 141 10.19 -25.55 -3.02
C TYR A 141 10.64 -24.41 -3.94
N PRO A 142 10.86 -24.69 -5.25
CA PRO A 142 11.06 -23.64 -6.25
C PRO A 142 9.88 -22.67 -6.27
N ARG A 143 10.13 -21.40 -6.61
CA ARG A 143 9.13 -20.32 -6.55
C ARG A 143 7.82 -20.68 -7.26
N LEU A 144 7.87 -21.20 -8.48
CA LEU A 144 6.67 -21.60 -9.25
C LEU A 144 5.80 -22.63 -8.52
N ARG A 145 6.42 -23.51 -7.71
CA ARG A 145 5.68 -24.47 -6.91
C ARG A 145 5.11 -23.83 -5.65
N ARG A 146 5.79 -22.83 -5.07
CA ARG A 146 5.29 -22.07 -3.90
C ARG A 146 4.04 -21.26 -4.23
N ILE A 147 3.96 -20.66 -5.42
CA ILE A 147 2.81 -19.85 -5.87
C ILE A 147 1.49 -20.63 -5.75
N LYS A 148 1.49 -21.94 -6.01
CA LYS A 148 0.30 -22.79 -5.86
C LYS A 148 -0.30 -22.80 -4.45
N TYR A 149 0.51 -22.47 -3.44
CA TYR A 149 0.12 -22.47 -2.04
C TYR A 149 -0.20 -21.06 -1.51
N TYR A 150 0.02 -20.00 -2.29
CA TYR A 150 -0.26 -18.63 -1.87
C TYR A 150 -1.72 -18.40 -1.47
N PRO A 151 -2.73 -18.90 -2.21
CA PRO A 151 -4.13 -18.74 -1.78
C PRO A 151 -4.43 -19.41 -0.44
N LEU A 152 -3.71 -20.49 -0.10
CA LEU A 152 -3.88 -21.19 1.17
C LEU A 152 -3.37 -20.33 2.34
N LEU A 153 -2.29 -19.57 2.15
CA LEU A 153 -1.74 -18.69 3.19
C LEU A 153 -2.75 -17.64 3.65
N CYS A 154 -3.40 -16.96 2.69
CA CYS A 154 -4.46 -15.99 3.01
C CYS A 154 -5.64 -16.66 3.74
N ARG A 155 -6.07 -17.85 3.30
CA ARG A 155 -7.17 -18.59 3.95
C ARG A 155 -6.85 -19.03 5.38
N GLN A 156 -5.60 -19.41 5.65
CA GLN A 156 -5.20 -19.91 6.97
C GLN A 156 -4.91 -18.79 7.96
N SER A 157 -4.51 -17.62 7.49
CA SER A 157 -4.16 -16.47 8.33
C SER A 157 -5.11 -15.31 8.07
N GLN A 158 -6.27 -15.33 8.73
CA GLN A 158 -7.31 -14.30 8.56
C GLN A 158 -6.85 -12.87 8.89
N GLN A 159 -5.78 -12.71 9.68
CA GLN A 159 -5.19 -11.41 10.02
C GLN A 159 -4.11 -10.97 9.03
N LEU A 160 -3.65 -11.85 8.15
CA LEU A 160 -2.62 -11.54 7.16
C LEU A 160 -3.23 -10.66 6.09
N LYS A 161 -2.81 -9.40 6.01
CA LYS A 161 -3.24 -8.47 4.95
C LYS A 161 -2.41 -8.61 3.68
N CYS A 162 -1.13 -8.91 3.83
CA CYS A 162 -0.24 -9.08 2.69
C CYS A 162 1.01 -9.89 3.07
N PHE A 163 1.68 -10.42 2.06
CA PHE A 163 2.98 -11.06 2.17
C PHE A 163 3.79 -10.87 0.90
N TYR A 164 5.09 -11.15 0.94
CA TYR A 164 5.94 -11.07 -0.24
C TYR A 164 6.82 -12.32 -0.40
N ASP A 165 7.07 -12.71 -1.65
CA ASP A 165 8.01 -13.75 -2.06
C ASP A 165 8.96 -13.18 -3.12
N GLU A 166 10.12 -12.74 -2.66
CA GLU A 166 11.19 -12.20 -3.49
C GLU A 166 10.71 -10.97 -4.31
N ASN A 167 10.25 -11.14 -5.56
CA ASN A 167 9.77 -10.04 -6.42
C ASN A 167 8.24 -10.01 -6.51
N TYR A 168 7.60 -10.84 -5.68
CA TYR A 168 6.17 -10.98 -5.57
C TYR A 168 5.68 -10.48 -4.21
N MET A 169 4.53 -9.85 -4.18
CA MET A 169 3.73 -9.33 -3.09
C MET A 169 2.35 -9.92 -3.38
N CYS A 170 1.66 -10.29 -2.33
CA CYS A 170 0.35 -10.91 -2.39
C CYS A 170 -0.45 -10.19 -1.32
N ILE A 171 -1.63 -9.71 -1.69
CA ILE A 171 -2.57 -9.04 -0.79
C ILE A 171 -3.66 -10.08 -0.59
N CYS A 172 -4.05 -10.24 0.65
CA CYS A 172 -5.08 -11.16 1.07
C CYS A 172 -6.35 -10.36 1.30
N ASP A 173 -7.44 -10.88 0.74
CA ASP A 173 -8.81 -10.40 0.92
C ASP A 173 -9.58 -11.39 1.80
#